data_AF-A0A5C7ZJU9-F1
#
_entry.id   AF-A0A5C7ZJU9-F1
#
_cell.length_a   1.000
_cell.length_b   1.000
_cell.length_c   1.000
_cell.angle_alpha   90.00
_cell.angle_beta   90.00
_cell.angle_gamma   90.00
#
_symmetry.space_group_name_H-M   'P 1'
#
loop_
_entity.id
_entity.type
_entity.pdbx_description
1 polymer ?
#
loop_
_entity_poly.entity_id
_entity_poly.type
_entity_poly.pdbx_seq_one_letter_code
_entity_poly.pdbx_strand_id
1 'polypeptide(L)'
;MRVGYLSSDYRDHPTSRLLMGLLRHHNRQRVEVFLYCSGWDDGSALRKAVLAQAEHFCSVGELSDAQAAQRIRDDGIDVLVELNGPTRGNRLGVLAHRAAPVQIDYLGWPGSVGGQLVDYVVGDAYTVPAGREQQYPEKVIRLNRVYQINDHAAMPRRVPPSRRALGLPEG
;
A
#
# COMPACT_ATOMS: atom_id res chain seq x y z
N MET A 1 3.26 18.25 -1.74
CA MET A 1 2.44 17.43 -0.81
C MET A 1 3.26 16.21 -0.46
N ARG A 2 3.38 15.90 0.83
CA ARG A 2 4.12 14.74 1.35
C ARG A 2 3.18 13.57 1.58
N VAL A 3 3.45 12.45 0.92
CA VAL A 3 2.64 11.24 1.04
C VAL A 3 3.49 10.14 1.65
N GLY A 4 3.06 9.64 2.80
CA GLY A 4 3.66 8.50 3.48
C GLY A 4 2.93 7.22 3.12
N TYR A 5 3.66 6.13 2.90
CA TYR A 5 3.13 4.78 2.77
C TYR A 5 3.65 3.93 3.92
N LEU A 6 2.76 3.46 4.79
CA LEU A 6 3.08 2.57 5.92
C LEU A 6 2.84 1.13 5.48
N SER A 7 3.86 0.28 5.62
CA SER A 7 3.72 -1.15 5.32
C SER A 7 4.77 -2.01 6.00
N SER A 8 4.40 -3.23 6.34
CA SER A 8 5.35 -4.31 6.69
C SER A 8 5.90 -5.07 5.48
N ASP A 9 5.46 -4.75 4.27
CA ASP A 9 5.58 -5.65 3.12
C ASP A 9 6.47 -5.14 1.99
N TYR A 10 7.40 -4.22 2.28
CA TYR A 10 8.46 -3.78 1.35
C TYR A 10 9.53 -4.86 1.13
N ARG A 11 9.11 -5.99 0.57
CA ARG A 11 9.85 -7.25 0.35
C ARG A 11 9.23 -7.99 -0.85
N ASP A 12 9.63 -9.23 -1.13
CA ASP A 12 8.92 -10.05 -2.13
C ASP A 12 7.52 -10.44 -1.63
N HIS A 13 6.57 -9.54 -1.84
CA HIS A 13 5.19 -9.60 -1.36
C HIS A 13 4.21 -9.01 -2.39
N PRO A 14 2.95 -9.51 -2.47
CA PRO A 14 1.93 -8.93 -3.33
C PRO A 14 1.80 -7.40 -3.21
N THR A 15 1.78 -6.85 -1.99
CA THR A 15 1.71 -5.40 -1.75
C THR A 15 2.81 -4.64 -2.52
N SER A 16 4.07 -5.07 -2.38
CA SER A 16 5.19 -4.44 -3.10
C SER A 16 5.07 -4.56 -4.62
N ARG A 17 4.63 -5.72 -5.12
CA ARG A 17 4.46 -5.95 -6.57
C ARG A 17 3.41 -5.01 -7.17
N LEU A 18 2.29 -4.83 -6.48
CA LEU A 18 1.21 -3.95 -6.91
C LEU A 18 1.60 -2.47 -6.75
N LEU A 19 2.11 -2.10 -5.58
CA LEU A 19 2.47 -0.72 -5.22
C LEU A 19 3.55 -0.15 -6.13
N MET A 20 4.46 -0.96 -6.67
CA MET A 20 5.47 -0.53 -7.64
C MET A 20 4.87 0.24 -8.83
N GLY A 21 3.72 -0.23 -9.33
CA GLY A 21 3.01 0.44 -10.43
C GLY A 21 2.59 1.85 -10.05
N LEU A 22 2.14 2.06 -8.81
CA LEU A 22 1.77 3.37 -8.29
C LEU A 22 3.00 4.26 -8.11
N LEU A 23 4.04 3.77 -7.42
CA LEU A 23 5.20 4.59 -7.06
C LEU A 23 5.95 5.13 -8.28
N ARG A 24 6.05 4.33 -9.36
CA ARG A 24 6.67 4.75 -10.62
C ARG A 24 5.95 5.91 -11.32
N HIS A 25 4.64 6.07 -11.08
CA HIS A 25 3.81 7.03 -11.80
C HIS A 25 3.45 8.26 -10.95
N HIS A 26 3.98 8.37 -9.72
CA HIS A 26 3.85 9.61 -8.96
C HIS A 26 4.49 10.77 -9.70
N ASN A 27 3.77 11.89 -9.80
CA ASN A 27 4.34 13.14 -10.27
C ASN A 27 5.20 13.74 -9.14
N ARG A 28 6.51 13.52 -9.23
CA ARG A 28 7.50 13.96 -8.22
C ARG A 28 7.63 15.48 -8.08
N GLN A 29 7.08 16.27 -9.01
CA GLN A 29 7.02 17.74 -8.86
C GLN A 29 5.88 18.17 -7.92
N ARG A 30 4.92 17.29 -7.65
CA ARG A 30 3.72 17.57 -6.83
C ARG A 30 3.69 16.75 -5.55
N VAL A 31 4.23 15.53 -5.59
CA VAL A 31 4.24 14.56 -4.50
C VAL A 31 5.67 14.21 -4.12
N GLU A 32 5.99 14.34 -2.84
CA GLU A 32 7.21 13.82 -2.22
C GLU A 32 6.85 12.53 -1.47
N VAL A 33 7.53 11.42 -1.75
CA VAL A 33 7.14 10.08 -1.30
C VAL A 33 8.02 9.61 -0.14
N PHE A 34 7.36 9.15 0.92
CA PHE A 34 7.98 8.55 2.10
C PHE A 34 7.50 7.11 2.27
N LEU A 35 8.41 6.18 2.53
CA LEU A 35 8.10 4.80 2.85
C LEU A 35 8.44 4.51 4.32
N TYR A 36 7.44 4.13 5.11
CA TYR A 36 7.59 3.71 6.50
C TYR A 36 7.45 2.19 6.58
N CYS A 37 8.55 1.51 6.92
CA CYS A 37 8.65 0.05 6.92
C CYS A 37 8.63 -0.52 8.34
N SER A 38 7.64 -1.34 8.67
CA SER A 38 7.65 -2.12 9.92
C SER A 38 8.14 -3.56 9.75
N GLY A 39 8.35 -3.99 8.51
CA GLY A 39 8.83 -5.33 8.17
C GLY A 39 10.35 -5.45 8.16
N TRP A 40 10.82 -6.68 7.91
CA TRP A 40 12.24 -6.99 7.81
C TRP A 40 12.76 -6.86 6.37
N ASP A 41 14.08 -6.75 6.23
CA ASP A 41 14.77 -6.81 4.94
C ASP A 41 14.94 -8.28 4.51
N ASP A 42 14.37 -8.66 3.37
CA ASP A 42 14.51 -10.00 2.80
C ASP A 42 15.63 -10.11 1.75
N GLY A 43 16.37 -9.03 1.52
CA GLY A 43 17.43 -8.94 0.51
C GLY A 43 16.94 -8.97 -0.94
N SER A 44 15.62 -9.00 -1.18
CA SER A 44 15.06 -9.20 -2.51
C SER A 44 15.36 -8.05 -3.47
N ALA A 45 15.44 -8.38 -4.77
CA ALA A 45 15.54 -7.37 -5.82
C ALA A 45 14.30 -6.45 -5.84
N LEU A 46 13.12 -6.99 -5.51
CA LEU A 46 11.89 -6.21 -5.46
C LEU A 46 11.93 -5.15 -4.36
N ARG A 47 12.42 -5.49 -3.15
CA ARG A 47 12.62 -4.51 -2.09
C ARG A 47 13.49 -3.35 -2.56
N LYS A 48 14.68 -3.65 -3.09
CA LYS A 48 15.60 -2.62 -3.60
C LYS A 48 14.93 -1.72 -4.65
N ALA A 49 14.16 -2.33 -5.55
CA ALA A 49 13.42 -1.59 -6.57
C ALA A 49 12.34 -0.68 -5.97
N VAL A 50 11.56 -1.15 -4.97
CA VAL A 50 10.51 -0.37 -4.30
C VAL A 50 11.13 0.84 -3.60
N LEU A 51 12.20 0.62 -2.82
CA LEU A 51 12.85 1.68 -2.07
C LEU A 51 13.43 2.77 -2.98
N ALA A 52 13.94 2.40 -4.15
CA ALA A 52 14.42 3.35 -5.16
C ALA A 52 13.31 4.23 -5.79
N GLN A 53 12.03 3.90 -5.59
CA GLN A 53 10.92 4.71 -6.10
C GLN A 53 10.49 5.84 -5.16
N ALA A 54 11.06 5.95 -3.97
CA ALA A 54 10.74 6.99 -3.01
C ALA A 54 11.95 7.88 -2.71
N GLU A 55 11.68 9.14 -2.38
CA GLU A 55 12.70 10.08 -1.92
C GLU A 55 13.20 9.70 -0.51
N HIS A 56 12.32 9.13 0.33
CA HIS A 56 12.63 8.81 1.72
C HIS A 56 12.19 7.40 2.10
N PHE A 57 13.04 6.73 2.87
CA PHE A 57 12.74 5.44 3.50
C PHE A 57 13.09 5.49 4.99
N CYS A 58 12.16 5.05 5.82
CA CYS A 58 12.33 4.96 7.27
C CYS A 58 11.92 3.58 7.77
N SER A 59 12.85 2.87 8.42
CA SER A 59 12.49 1.70 9.22
C SER A 59 11.84 2.17 10.52
N VAL A 60 10.65 1.64 10.83
CA VAL A 60 9.88 1.93 12.05
C VAL A 60 9.53 0.66 12.83
N GLY A 61 10.08 -0.49 12.43
CA GLY A 61 9.77 -1.80 13.02
C GLY A 61 10.19 -1.95 14.49
N GLU A 62 11.26 -1.27 14.91
CA GLU A 62 11.75 -1.30 16.29
C GLU A 62 11.13 -0.20 17.18
N LEU A 63 10.38 0.72 16.58
CA LEU A 63 9.73 1.81 17.30
C LEU A 63 8.41 1.33 17.92
N SER A 64 8.04 1.89 19.07
CA SER A 64 6.66 1.78 19.53
C SER A 64 5.70 2.50 18.58
N ASP A 65 4.41 2.20 18.66
CA ASP A 65 3.42 2.85 17.80
C ASP A 65 3.41 4.38 17.97
N ALA A 66 3.55 4.86 19.21
CA ALA A 66 3.63 6.28 19.53
C ALA A 66 4.90 6.94 18.94
N GLN A 67 6.05 6.25 19.02
CA GLN A 67 7.31 6.74 18.46
C GLN A 67 7.28 6.79 16.93
N ALA A 68 6.75 5.74 16.29
CA ALA A 68 6.57 5.70 14.84
C ALA A 68 5.61 6.82 14.38
N ALA A 69 4.48 7.02 15.09
CA ALA A 69 3.55 8.10 14.79
C ALA A 69 4.19 9.48 14.97
N GLN A 70 5.01 9.67 16.00
CA GLN A 70 5.74 10.92 16.20
C GLN A 70 6.73 11.17 15.06
N ARG A 71 7.50 10.15 14.65
CA ARG A 71 8.42 10.27 13.52
C ARG A 71 7.69 10.70 12.23
N ILE A 72 6.54 10.10 11.92
CA ILE A 72 5.73 10.46 10.75
C ILE A 72 5.24 11.92 10.85
N ARG A 73 4.86 12.40 12.05
CA ARG A 73 4.50 13.81 12.26
C ARG A 73 5.69 14.76 12.08
N ASP A 74 6.86 14.39 12.58
CA ASP A 74 8.08 15.20 12.48
C ASP A 74 8.52 15.35 11.01
N ASP A 75 8.30 14.32 10.19
CA ASP A 75 8.53 14.37 8.74
C ASP A 75 7.47 15.23 8.01
N GLY A 76 6.40 15.67 8.69
CA GLY A 76 5.37 16.56 8.16
C GLY A 76 4.52 15.91 7.06
N ILE A 77 4.15 14.64 7.22
CA ILE A 77 3.33 13.92 6.24
C ILE A 77 1.92 14.50 6.17
N ASP A 78 1.48 14.89 4.96
CA ASP A 78 0.14 15.42 4.71
C ASP A 78 -0.90 14.29 4.65
N VAL A 79 -0.55 13.19 3.97
CA VAL A 79 -1.41 12.01 3.77
C VAL A 79 -0.62 10.75 4.08
N LEU A 80 -1.10 9.98 5.05
CA LEU A 80 -0.55 8.65 5.36
C LEU A 80 -1.46 7.57 4.79
N VAL A 81 -0.92 6.76 3.88
CA VAL A 81 -1.59 5.60 3.30
C VAL A 81 -1.08 4.35 4.02
N GLU A 82 -1.97 3.68 4.73
CA GLU A 82 -1.76 2.34 5.28
C GLU A 82 -2.02 1.28 4.21
N LEU A 83 -1.16 0.27 4.17
CA LEU A 83 -1.12 -0.77 3.15
C LEU A 83 -1.20 -2.21 3.69
N ASN A 84 -1.40 -2.43 4.99
CA ASN A 84 -1.56 -3.77 5.56
C ASN A 84 -3.00 -4.12 5.93
N GLY A 85 -3.73 -3.21 6.59
CA GLY A 85 -4.99 -3.50 7.28
C GLY A 85 -4.81 -4.57 8.37
N PRO A 86 -5.86 -5.28 8.85
CA PRO A 86 -5.77 -6.34 9.87
C PRO A 86 -5.10 -7.63 9.38
N THR A 87 -3.97 -7.52 8.69
CA THR A 87 -3.12 -8.63 8.26
C THR A 87 -1.88 -8.75 9.16
N ARG A 88 -1.02 -9.75 8.91
CA ARG A 88 0.17 -10.00 9.73
C ARG A 88 1.15 -8.84 9.64
N GLY A 89 1.66 -8.39 10.78
CA GLY A 89 2.68 -7.33 10.85
C GLY A 89 2.13 -5.92 10.65
N ASN A 90 0.80 -5.76 10.66
CA ASN A 90 0.15 -4.46 10.58
C ASN A 90 0.59 -3.52 11.71
N ARG A 91 0.41 -2.23 11.46
CA ARG A 91 0.74 -1.15 12.38
C ARG A 91 -0.44 -0.23 12.61
N LEU A 92 -1.63 -0.82 12.74
CA LEU A 92 -2.87 -0.08 13.00
C LEU A 92 -2.80 0.80 14.27
N GLY A 93 -2.00 0.41 15.27
CA GLY A 93 -1.74 1.22 16.45
C GLY A 93 -1.05 2.56 16.15
N VAL A 94 -0.20 2.64 15.12
CA VAL A 94 0.40 3.92 14.67
C VAL A 94 -0.69 4.88 14.21
N LEU A 95 -1.71 4.37 13.52
CA LEU A 95 -2.83 5.16 13.00
C LEU A 95 -3.73 5.68 14.13
N ALA A 96 -3.89 4.91 15.21
CA ALA A 96 -4.62 5.33 16.40
C ALA A 96 -4.01 6.58 17.06
N HIS A 97 -2.71 6.80 16.88
CA HIS A 97 -2.01 8.01 17.36
C HIS A 97 -2.11 9.21 16.40
N ARG A 98 -2.93 9.12 15.33
CA ARG A 98 -3.08 10.17 14.31
C ARG A 98 -1.73 10.70 13.83
N ALA A 99 -1.01 9.82 13.15
CA ALA A 99 0.33 10.08 12.61
C ALA A 99 0.34 11.14 11.49
N ALA A 100 -0.79 11.32 10.78
CA ALA A 100 -0.96 12.35 9.76
C ALA A 100 -2.37 12.99 9.85
N PRO A 101 -2.57 14.21 9.32
CA PRO A 101 -3.88 14.86 9.34
C PRO A 101 -4.92 14.11 8.50
N VAL A 102 -4.50 13.47 7.39
CA VAL A 102 -5.32 12.55 6.60
C VAL A 102 -4.70 11.15 6.61
N GLN A 103 -5.49 10.15 6.97
CA GLN A 103 -5.09 8.74 6.97
C GLN A 103 -6.02 7.93 6.07
N ILE A 104 -5.46 7.06 5.25
CA ILE A 104 -6.17 6.29 4.22
C ILE A 104 -5.79 4.82 4.35
N ASP A 105 -6.76 3.91 4.36
CA ASP A 105 -6.51 2.49 4.12
C ASP A 105 -6.60 2.18 2.62
N TYR A 106 -5.61 1.47 2.09
CA TYR A 106 -5.59 1.08 0.70
C TYR A 106 -4.87 -0.27 0.47
N LEU A 107 -5.49 -1.07 -0.40
CA LEU A 107 -4.90 -2.18 -1.14
C LEU A 107 -4.64 -3.48 -0.35
N GLY A 108 -3.92 -3.42 0.78
CA GLY A 108 -3.48 -4.62 1.49
C GLY A 108 -4.62 -5.42 2.13
N TRP A 109 -5.69 -4.73 2.51
CA TRP A 109 -6.89 -5.32 3.08
C TRP A 109 -8.11 -4.93 2.25
N PRO A 110 -8.88 -5.89 1.71
CA PRO A 110 -10.06 -5.60 0.90
C PRO A 110 -11.30 -5.41 1.80
N GLY A 111 -11.27 -4.41 2.68
CA GLY A 111 -12.39 -4.14 3.59
C GLY A 111 -12.16 -2.94 4.51
N SER A 112 -13.08 -2.74 5.46
CA SER A 112 -12.95 -1.70 6.50
C SER A 112 -11.88 -2.08 7.54
N VAL A 113 -11.25 -1.06 8.14
CA VAL A 113 -10.36 -1.18 9.30
C VAL A 113 -11.00 -0.67 10.60
N GLY A 114 -12.30 -0.36 10.57
CA GLY A 114 -13.08 0.01 11.76
C GLY A 114 -13.28 1.51 11.99
N GLY A 115 -12.99 2.36 11.00
CA GLY A 115 -13.44 3.77 10.92
C GLY A 115 -12.84 4.79 11.90
N GLN A 116 -12.21 4.35 12.99
CA GLN A 116 -11.54 5.26 13.94
C GLN A 116 -10.06 5.46 13.60
N LEU A 117 -9.49 4.55 12.82
CA LEU A 117 -8.07 4.54 12.50
C LEU A 117 -7.75 5.34 11.25
N VAL A 118 -8.62 5.32 10.25
CA VAL A 118 -8.41 6.03 8.99
C VAL A 118 -9.64 6.85 8.63
N ASP A 119 -9.42 7.93 7.91
CA ASP A 119 -10.50 8.81 7.46
C ASP A 119 -11.17 8.26 6.19
N TYR A 120 -10.38 7.57 5.35
CA TYR A 120 -10.82 7.05 4.07
C TYR A 120 -10.40 5.61 3.82
N VAL A 121 -11.20 4.91 3.02
CA VAL A 121 -10.82 3.67 2.33
C VAL A 121 -10.93 3.88 0.83
N VAL A 122 -10.03 3.27 0.06
CA VAL A 122 -10.03 3.35 -1.41
C VAL A 122 -10.71 2.12 -2.01
N GLY A 123 -11.73 2.35 -2.84
CA GLY A 123 -12.44 1.32 -3.58
C GLY A 123 -12.77 1.78 -5.00
N ASP A 124 -13.71 1.08 -5.63
CA ASP A 124 -14.24 1.38 -6.95
C ASP A 124 -15.74 1.03 -7.05
N ALA A 125 -16.33 1.20 -8.23
CA ALA A 125 -17.76 0.95 -8.45
C ALA A 125 -18.17 -0.54 -8.37
N TYR A 126 -17.21 -1.46 -8.42
CA TYR A 126 -17.42 -2.91 -8.31
C TYR A 126 -17.23 -3.39 -6.87
N THR A 127 -16.16 -2.94 -6.19
CA THR A 127 -15.85 -3.35 -4.82
C THR A 127 -16.71 -2.63 -3.79
N VAL A 128 -17.04 -1.36 -4.04
CA VAL A 128 -17.98 -0.58 -3.23
C VAL A 128 -19.01 0.08 -4.15
N PRO A 129 -20.03 -0.65 -4.61
CA PRO A 129 -21.08 -0.09 -5.47
C PRO A 129 -21.76 1.13 -4.84
N ALA A 130 -22.32 2.02 -5.68
CA ALA A 130 -23.06 3.18 -5.20
C ALA A 130 -24.20 2.76 -4.26
N GLY A 131 -24.35 3.47 -3.13
CA GLY A 131 -25.33 3.13 -2.09
C GLY A 131 -24.86 2.11 -1.06
N ARG A 132 -23.63 1.56 -1.19
CA ARG A 132 -23.03 0.63 -0.21
C ARG A 132 -22.05 1.30 0.75
N GLU A 133 -21.85 2.61 0.65
CA GLU A 133 -20.93 3.38 1.50
C GLU A 133 -21.26 3.24 2.98
N GLN A 134 -22.54 3.10 3.33
CA GLN A 134 -22.99 2.94 4.72
C GLN A 134 -22.48 1.65 5.40
N GLN A 135 -21.95 0.70 4.62
CA GLN A 135 -21.30 -0.50 5.13
C GLN A 135 -19.86 -0.24 5.60
N TYR A 136 -19.32 0.94 5.29
CA TYR A 136 -18.01 1.39 5.69
C TYR A 136 -18.15 2.53 6.70
N PRO A 137 -17.55 2.41 7.90
CA PRO A 137 -17.44 3.54 8.81
C PRO A 137 -16.45 4.61 8.28
N GLU A 138 -15.51 4.25 7.42
CA GLU A 138 -14.64 5.17 6.68
C GLU A 138 -15.39 5.87 5.53
N LYS A 139 -14.91 7.05 5.12
CA LYS A 139 -15.37 7.65 3.85
C LYS A 139 -14.76 6.90 2.66
N VAL A 140 -15.58 6.58 1.66
CA VAL A 140 -15.11 5.83 0.49
C VAL A 140 -14.60 6.78 -0.59
N ILE A 141 -13.31 6.68 -0.93
CA ILE A 141 -12.74 7.25 -2.16
C ILE A 141 -12.93 6.23 -3.27
N ARG A 142 -13.60 6.61 -4.36
CA ARG A 142 -13.77 5.75 -5.53
C ARG A 142 -12.84 6.15 -6.66
N LEU A 143 -11.99 5.22 -7.07
CA LEU A 143 -11.19 5.38 -8.28
C LEU A 143 -12.03 5.12 -9.52
N ASN A 144 -11.63 5.72 -10.64
CA ASN A 144 -12.19 5.42 -11.94
C ASN A 144 -11.73 4.01 -12.37
N ARG A 145 -12.66 3.20 -12.91
CA ARG A 145 -12.47 1.80 -13.31
C ARG A 145 -12.31 0.85 -12.12
N VAL A 146 -11.07 0.56 -11.71
CA VAL A 146 -10.77 -0.44 -10.67
C VAL A 146 -9.80 0.14 -9.65
N TYR A 147 -9.98 -0.22 -8.39
CA TYR A 147 -9.21 0.28 -7.27
C TYR A 147 -7.80 -0.34 -7.22
N GLN A 148 -7.67 -1.58 -7.70
CA GLN A 148 -6.44 -2.34 -7.62
C GLN A 148 -5.44 -1.88 -8.67
N ILE A 149 -4.34 -1.28 -8.21
CA ILE A 149 -3.19 -1.00 -9.06
C ILE A 149 -2.39 -2.28 -9.34
N ASN A 150 -1.77 -2.38 -10.52
CA ASN A 150 -0.83 -3.43 -10.89
C ASN A 150 0.42 -2.81 -11.53
N ASP A 151 1.57 -3.49 -11.45
CA ASP A 151 2.79 -3.12 -12.19
C ASP A 151 2.92 -3.93 -13.48
N HIS A 152 2.28 -3.46 -14.55
CA HIS A 152 2.39 -4.09 -15.87
C HIS A 152 3.77 -3.90 -16.52
N ALA A 153 4.54 -2.88 -16.11
CA ALA A 153 5.85 -2.59 -16.71
C ALA A 153 6.93 -3.59 -16.29
N ALA A 154 6.77 -4.26 -15.14
CA ALA A 154 7.71 -5.29 -14.67
C ALA A 154 7.43 -6.70 -15.21
N MET A 155 6.35 -6.91 -15.98
CA MET A 155 6.01 -8.23 -16.51
C MET A 155 6.38 -8.34 -18.00
N PRO A 156 7.58 -8.84 -18.35
CA PRO A 156 7.90 -9.13 -19.74
C PRO A 156 6.93 -10.17 -20.28
N ARG A 157 6.53 -10.02 -21.55
CA ARG A 157 5.70 -11.00 -22.25
C ARG A 157 6.49 -12.30 -22.34
N ARG A 158 6.13 -13.30 -21.53
CA ARG A 158 6.76 -14.62 -21.57
C ARG A 158 6.09 -15.47 -22.64
N VAL A 159 6.88 -16.28 -23.34
CA VAL A 159 6.32 -17.38 -24.14
C VAL A 159 5.74 -18.39 -23.16
N PRO A 160 4.43 -18.66 -23.17
CA PRO A 160 3.85 -19.65 -22.28
C PRO A 160 4.43 -21.04 -22.62
N PRO A 161 4.80 -21.86 -21.61
CA PRO A 161 5.20 -23.24 -21.88
C PRO A 161 4.04 -24.00 -22.54
N SER A 162 4.36 -25.02 -23.34
CA SER A 162 3.33 -25.86 -23.96
C SER A 162 2.51 -26.58 -22.89
N ARG A 163 1.29 -26.98 -23.24
CA ARG A 163 0.42 -27.79 -22.36
C ARG A 163 1.15 -29.07 -21.93
N ARG A 164 1.76 -29.78 -22.89
CA ARG A 164 2.67 -30.91 -22.61
C ARG A 164 3.80 -30.59 -21.64
N ALA A 165 4.48 -29.45 -21.76
CA ALA A 165 5.58 -29.08 -20.87
C ALA A 165 5.10 -28.85 -19.42
N LEU A 166 3.82 -28.55 -19.22
CA LEU A 166 3.17 -28.45 -17.92
C LEU A 166 2.46 -29.74 -17.48
N GLY A 167 2.56 -30.83 -18.24
CA GLY A 167 1.83 -32.08 -17.97
C GLY A 167 0.32 -31.98 -18.18
N LEU A 168 -0.14 -31.00 -18.96
CA LEU A 168 -1.56 -30.80 -19.28
C LEU A 168 -1.94 -31.52 -20.59
N PRO A 169 -3.18 -32.05 -20.72
CA PRO A 169 -3.65 -32.72 -21.95
C PRO A 169 -3.65 -31.76 -23.13
N GLU A 170 -3.27 -32.19 -24.33
CA GLU A 170 -3.11 -31.30 -25.50
C GLU A 170 -4.44 -30.71 -26.02
N GLY A 171 -5.59 -31.35 -25.74
CA GLY A 171 -6.90 -30.93 -26.25
C GLY A 171 -7.16 -31.44 -27.66
#